data_AF-A0A7S0CBG7-F1
#
_entry.id   AF-A0A7S0CBG7-F1
#
_cell.length_a   1.000
_cell.length_b   1.000
_cell.length_c   1.000
_cell.angle_alpha   90.00
_cell.angle_beta   90.00
_cell.angle_gamma   90.00
#
_symmetry.space_group_name_H-M   'P 1'
#
loop_
_entity.id
_entity.type
_entity.pdbx_description
1 polymer ?
#
loop_
_entity_poly.entity_id
_entity_poly.type
_entity_poly.pdbx_seq_one_letter_code
_entity_poly.pdbx_strand_id
1 'polypeptide(L)'
;RAQTLSRTVNGMMYYEKALRLLAKMERMDDSTTDDLIGEKFGYIVSCQVYGNMKKNQDPKADDIEQLMHHFPHLRVAYIDSVRLDRSGASVFYSVLVKSDRQGSIQEIYRVRLPGNPVIGEGKPENQNHAIIFSRGEFLQTIDMNQEGYFEEAMK
;
A
#
# COMPACT_ATOMS: atom_id res chain seq x y z
N ARG A 1 0.26 -13.43 -8.70
CA ARG A 1 -0.31 -12.14 -8.23
C ARG A 1 0.62 -11.39 -7.29
N ALA A 2 1.25 -12.03 -6.28
CA ALA A 2 2.27 -11.35 -5.45
C ALA A 2 3.50 -10.91 -6.27
N GLN A 3 3.95 -11.73 -7.24
CA GLN A 3 5.01 -11.35 -8.18
C GLN A 3 4.69 -10.06 -8.96
N THR A 4 3.45 -9.90 -9.44
CA THR A 4 3.03 -8.71 -10.19
C THR A 4 3.05 -7.46 -9.29
N LEU A 5 2.48 -7.56 -8.09
CA LEU A 5 2.54 -6.50 -7.07
C LEU A 5 3.98 -6.09 -6.76
N SER A 6 4.85 -7.08 -6.50
CA SER A 6 6.26 -6.84 -6.20
C SER A 6 6.96 -6.10 -7.34
N ARG A 7 6.69 -6.45 -8.61
CA ARG A 7 7.28 -5.77 -9.77
C ARG A 7 6.84 -4.30 -9.85
N THR A 8 5.55 -4.01 -9.74
CA THR A 8 5.03 -2.63 -9.76
C THR A 8 5.59 -1.80 -8.61
N VAL A 9 5.59 -2.34 -7.39
CA VAL A 9 6.15 -1.64 -6.22
C VAL A 9 7.63 -1.35 -6.44
N ASN A 10 8.43 -2.35 -6.84
CA ASN A 10 9.86 -2.14 -7.10
C ASN A 10 10.12 -1.07 -8.17
N GLY A 11 9.34 -1.05 -9.26
CA GLY A 11 9.41 -0.02 -10.29
C GLY A 11 9.15 1.37 -9.72
N MET A 12 8.05 1.53 -8.98
CA MET A 12 7.67 2.82 -8.40
C MET A 12 8.62 3.28 -7.29
N MET A 13 9.27 2.37 -6.58
CA MET A 13 10.26 2.74 -5.55
C MET A 13 11.60 3.23 -6.13
N TYR A 14 11.78 3.25 -7.46
CA TYR A 14 12.88 4.00 -8.06
C TYR A 14 12.77 5.51 -7.85
N TYR A 15 11.56 6.06 -7.72
CA TYR A 15 11.38 7.49 -7.37
C TYR A 15 12.00 7.80 -6.01
N GLU A 16 11.77 6.95 -5.01
CA GLU A 16 12.40 7.09 -3.70
C GLU A 16 13.93 7.03 -3.80
N LYS A 17 14.48 6.06 -4.56
CA LYS A 17 15.93 5.95 -4.77
C LYS A 17 16.52 7.20 -5.43
N ALA A 18 15.83 7.77 -6.42
CA ALA A 18 16.26 9.00 -7.08
C ALA A 18 16.25 10.20 -6.11
N LEU A 19 15.21 10.35 -5.29
CA LEU A 19 15.14 11.40 -4.27
C LEU A 19 16.25 11.25 -3.21
N ARG A 20 16.55 10.02 -2.76
CA ARG A 20 17.67 9.74 -1.85
C ARG A 20 19.02 10.12 -2.47
N LEU A 21 19.23 9.81 -3.75
CA LEU A 21 20.45 10.17 -4.45
C LEU A 21 20.61 11.69 -4.53
N LEU A 22 19.54 12.41 -4.86
CA LEU A 22 19.55 13.88 -4.89
C LEU A 22 19.88 14.48 -3.53
N ALA A 23 19.20 14.03 -2.47
CA ALA A 23 19.45 14.50 -1.10
C ALA A 23 20.91 14.24 -0.66
N LYS A 24 21.49 13.10 -1.05
CA LYS A 24 22.92 12.80 -0.82
C LYS A 24 23.84 13.76 -1.58
N MET A 25 23.52 14.09 -2.84
CA MET A 25 24.28 15.08 -3.61
C MET A 25 24.22 16.48 -2.96
N GLU A 26 23.09 16.82 -2.36
CA GLU A 26 22.89 18.04 -1.58
C GLU A 26 23.47 17.98 -0.15
N ARG A 27 24.10 16.85 0.22
CA ARG A 27 24.75 16.61 1.52
C ARG A 27 23.79 16.72 2.71
N MET A 28 22.54 16.32 2.51
CA MET A 28 21.56 16.19 3.58
C MET A 28 21.88 14.97 4.44
N ASP A 29 21.56 15.03 5.74
CA ASP A 29 21.66 13.85 6.60
C ASP A 29 20.53 12.85 6.30
N ASP A 30 20.75 11.59 6.65
CA ASP A 30 19.82 10.50 6.33
C ASP A 30 18.46 10.67 7.04
N SER A 31 18.42 11.25 8.25
CA SER A 31 17.17 11.45 8.99
C SER A 31 16.30 12.49 8.31
N THR A 32 16.87 13.66 7.96
CA THR A 32 16.16 14.70 7.22
C THR A 32 15.71 14.19 5.84
N THR A 33 16.54 13.36 5.19
CA THR A 33 16.21 12.75 3.90
C THR A 33 14.99 11.84 4.01
N ASP A 34 14.95 10.96 5.02
CA ASP A 34 13.82 10.06 5.27
C ASP A 34 12.51 10.82 5.52
N ASP A 35 12.56 11.87 6.34
CA ASP A 35 11.38 12.68 6.66
C ASP A 35 10.86 13.40 5.40
N LEU A 36 11.74 13.99 4.60
CA LEU A 36 11.36 14.68 3.37
C LEU A 36 10.78 13.74 2.31
N ILE A 37 11.35 12.54 2.17
CA ILE A 37 10.81 11.52 1.25
C ILE A 37 9.39 11.15 1.65
N GLY A 38 9.15 10.93 2.95
CA GLY A 38 7.83 10.59 3.47
C GLY A 38 6.77 11.68 3.22
N GLU A 39 7.19 12.95 3.19
CA GLU A 39 6.32 14.10 2.89
C GLU A 39 6.13 14.32 1.38
N LYS A 40 7.17 14.08 0.57
CA LYS A 40 7.14 14.31 -0.88
C LYS A 40 6.45 13.19 -1.66
N PHE A 41 6.55 11.95 -1.18
CA PHE A 41 6.07 10.79 -1.91
C PHE A 41 5.41 9.77 -0.98
N GLY A 42 4.13 9.49 -1.24
CA GLY A 42 3.35 8.50 -0.52
C GLY A 42 2.87 7.39 -1.44
N TYR A 43 3.13 6.13 -1.09
CA TYR A 43 2.66 4.97 -1.83
C TYR A 43 1.72 4.10 -0.98
N ILE A 44 0.50 3.89 -1.48
CA ILE A 44 -0.51 3.04 -0.83
C ILE A 44 -0.87 1.91 -1.79
N VAL A 45 -0.54 0.68 -1.41
CA VAL A 45 -0.98 -0.52 -2.12
C VAL A 45 -2.34 -0.93 -1.61
N SER A 46 -3.34 -0.85 -2.49
CA SER A 46 -4.68 -1.36 -2.21
C SER A 46 -4.75 -2.88 -2.42
N CYS A 47 -4.45 -3.66 -1.39
CA CYS A 47 -4.60 -5.10 -1.38
C CYS A 47 -5.79 -5.51 -0.52
N GLN A 48 -7.02 -5.43 -1.06
CA GLN A 48 -8.26 -5.71 -0.34
C GLN A 48 -8.24 -7.02 0.46
N VAL A 49 -7.64 -8.06 -0.11
CA VAL A 49 -7.64 -9.43 0.43
C VAL A 49 -6.53 -9.71 1.44
N TYR A 50 -5.59 -8.79 1.67
CA TYR A 50 -4.43 -9.01 2.55
C TYR A 50 -4.85 -9.45 3.97
N GLY A 51 -5.88 -8.83 4.56
CA GLY A 51 -6.37 -9.23 5.88
C GLY A 51 -6.84 -10.68 5.95
N ASN A 52 -7.51 -11.18 4.90
CA ASN A 52 -7.92 -12.57 4.82
C ASN A 52 -6.72 -13.50 4.56
N MET A 53 -5.76 -13.09 3.72
CA MET A 53 -4.52 -13.84 3.49
C MET A 53 -3.75 -14.04 4.80
N LYS A 54 -3.61 -12.98 5.61
CA LYS A 54 -2.96 -13.02 6.92
C LYS A 54 -3.67 -13.96 7.89
N LYS A 55 -5.01 -13.87 8.00
CA LYS A 55 -5.82 -14.77 8.84
C LYS A 55 -5.70 -16.25 8.43
N ASN A 56 -5.59 -16.50 7.13
CA ASN A 56 -5.51 -17.84 6.56
C ASN A 56 -4.07 -18.37 6.43
N GLN A 57 -3.05 -17.61 6.86
CA GLN A 57 -1.64 -17.97 6.70
C GLN A 57 -1.27 -18.27 5.23
N ASP A 58 -1.85 -17.53 4.28
CA ASP A 58 -1.47 -17.62 2.86
C ASP A 58 -0.05 -17.03 2.69
N PRO A 59 0.91 -17.76 2.10
CA PRO A 59 2.29 -17.27 1.90
C PRO A 59 2.38 -15.93 1.16
N LYS A 60 1.35 -15.57 0.37
CA LYS A 60 1.30 -14.25 -0.27
C LYS A 60 1.21 -13.09 0.73
N ALA A 61 0.70 -13.33 1.95
CA ALA A 61 0.74 -12.33 3.02
C ALA A 61 2.19 -12.04 3.41
N ASP A 62 3.01 -13.08 3.56
CA ASP A 62 4.43 -12.94 3.93
C ASP A 62 5.21 -12.17 2.85
N ASP A 63 4.94 -12.43 1.57
CA ASP A 63 5.51 -11.66 0.45
C ASP A 63 5.18 -10.15 0.56
N ILE A 64 3.94 -9.81 0.96
CA ILE A 64 3.49 -8.42 1.12
C ILE A 64 4.15 -7.79 2.36
N GLU A 65 4.31 -8.54 3.45
CA GLU A 65 5.01 -8.06 4.65
C GLU A 65 6.49 -7.81 4.38
N GLN A 66 7.15 -8.71 3.64
CA GLN A 66 8.53 -8.51 3.17
C GLN A 66 8.68 -7.23 2.34
N LEU A 67 7.72 -6.92 1.46
CA LEU A 67 7.72 -5.64 0.73
C LEU A 67 7.62 -4.44 1.67
N MET A 68 6.75 -4.49 2.69
CA MET A 68 6.63 -3.42 3.68
C MET A 68 7.89 -3.26 4.54
N HIS A 69 8.59 -4.36 4.85
CA HIS A 69 9.87 -4.30 5.57
C HIS A 69 10.99 -3.74 4.69
N HIS A 70 11.02 -4.11 3.41
CA HIS A 70 12.02 -3.62 2.47
C HIS A 70 11.84 -2.13 2.15
N PHE A 71 10.59 -1.65 2.18
CA PHE A 71 10.22 -0.28 1.85
C PHE A 71 9.49 0.41 3.02
N PRO A 72 10.20 1.10 3.92
CA PRO A 72 9.60 1.66 5.14
C PRO A 72 8.47 2.68 4.94
N HIS A 73 8.44 3.36 3.80
CA HIS A 73 7.38 4.32 3.45
C HIS A 73 6.16 3.67 2.76
N LEU A 74 6.26 2.39 2.37
CA LEU A 74 5.18 1.63 1.76
C LEU A 74 4.07 1.36 2.79
N ARG A 75 2.83 1.64 2.39
CA ARG A 75 1.65 1.36 3.20
C ARG A 75 0.73 0.43 2.42
N VAL A 76 0.07 -0.48 3.12
CA VAL A 76 -0.89 -1.41 2.51
C VAL A 76 -2.26 -1.14 3.11
N ALA A 77 -3.25 -0.91 2.25
CA ALA A 77 -4.64 -0.82 2.63
C ALA A 77 -5.34 -2.15 2.30
N TYR A 78 -6.16 -2.65 3.22
CA TYR A 78 -6.98 -3.85 3.01
C TYR A 78 -8.39 -3.70 3.60
N ILE A 79 -9.27 -4.65 3.27
CA ILE A 79 -10.64 -4.71 3.80
C ILE A 79 -10.70 -5.76 4.91
N ASP A 80 -11.18 -5.34 6.09
CA ASP A 80 -11.52 -6.25 7.18
C ASP A 80 -13.04 -6.36 7.30
N SER A 81 -13.53 -7.60 7.35
CA SER A 81 -14.95 -7.93 7.45
C SER A 81 -15.21 -8.62 8.79
N VAL A 82 -16.04 -8.01 9.63
CA VAL A 82 -16.42 -8.53 10.94
C VAL A 82 -17.90 -8.91 10.92
N ARG A 83 -18.21 -10.18 11.18
CA ARG A 83 -19.59 -10.66 11.32
C ARG A 83 -20.15 -10.19 12.66
N LEU A 84 -21.29 -9.50 12.66
CA LEU A 84 -21.94 -8.97 13.86
C LEU A 84 -22.79 -10.02 14.57
N ASP A 85 -23.44 -10.92 13.83
CA ASP A 85 -24.41 -11.85 14.38
C ASP A 85 -24.57 -13.10 13.49
N ARG A 86 -25.49 -14.00 13.91
CA ARG A 86 -25.88 -15.19 13.15
C ARG A 86 -26.83 -14.87 11.98
N SER A 87 -27.31 -13.62 11.84
CA SER A 87 -28.19 -13.22 10.72
C SER A 87 -27.41 -13.01 9.42
N GLY A 88 -26.08 -12.94 9.50
CA GLY A 88 -25.20 -12.73 8.36
C GLY A 88 -24.79 -11.27 8.16
N ALA A 89 -25.25 -10.35 9.03
CA ALA A 89 -24.85 -8.96 8.97
C ALA A 89 -23.33 -8.82 9.22
N SER A 90 -22.66 -8.08 8.33
CA SER A 90 -21.22 -7.84 8.41
C SER A 90 -20.93 -6.34 8.41
N VAL A 91 -19.96 -5.92 9.22
CA VAL A 91 -19.39 -4.58 9.18
C VAL A 91 -18.05 -4.65 8.47
N PHE A 92 -17.83 -3.67 7.59
CA PHE A 92 -16.63 -3.58 6.79
C PHE A 92 -15.78 -2.41 7.27
N TYR A 93 -14.47 -2.62 7.32
CA TYR A 93 -13.48 -1.59 7.64
C TYR A 93 -12.45 -1.52 6.53
N SER A 94 -12.04 -0.31 6.18
CA SER A 94 -10.80 -0.06 5.45
C SER A 94 -9.69 0.12 6.49
N VAL A 95 -8.62 -0.67 6.37
CA VAL A 95 -7.53 -0.70 7.33
C VAL A 95 -6.23 -0.39 6.62
N LEU A 96 -5.46 0.58 7.13
CA LEU A 96 -4.14 0.94 6.65
C LEU A 96 -3.07 0.39 7.60
N VAL A 97 -2.11 -0.35 7.05
CA VAL A 97 -0.96 -0.88 7.79
C VAL A 97 0.36 -0.43 7.18
N LYS A 98 1.43 -0.47 7.97
CA LYS A 98 2.82 -0.32 7.53
C LYS A 98 3.77 -1.10 8.43
N SER A 99 5.00 -1.34 7.98
CA SER A 99 6.07 -1.79 8.86
C SER A 99 6.50 -0.67 9.80
N ASP A 100 6.71 -0.99 11.07
CA ASP A 100 7.43 -0.11 11.99
C ASP A 100 8.96 -0.27 11.85
N ARG A 101 9.72 0.48 12.66
CA ARG A 101 11.19 0.41 12.71
C ARG A 101 11.73 -0.89 13.33
N GLN A 102 10.90 -1.66 14.02
CA GLN A 102 11.25 -2.91 14.68
C GLN A 102 10.93 -4.14 13.80
N GLY A 103 10.36 -3.91 12.61
CA GLY A 103 9.97 -4.98 11.68
C GLY A 103 8.62 -5.62 12.02
N SER A 104 7.76 -4.94 12.78
CA SER A 104 6.38 -5.40 13.02
C SER A 104 5.40 -4.64 12.11
N ILE A 105 4.37 -5.33 11.62
CA ILE A 105 3.30 -4.69 10.84
C ILE A 105 2.29 -4.08 11.79
N GLN A 106 2.20 -2.75 11.78
CA GLN A 106 1.30 -1.99 12.62
C GLN A 106 0.10 -1.45 11.84
N GLU A 107 -1.06 -1.48 12.48
CA GLU A 107 -2.25 -0.77 12.03
C GLU A 107 -2.11 0.71 12.35
N ILE A 108 -2.25 1.55 11.32
CA ILE A 108 -2.15 3.01 11.42
C ILE A 108 -3.53 3.64 11.51
N TYR A 109 -4.46 3.17 10.67
CA TYR A 109 -5.84 3.63 10.67
C TYR A 109 -6.79 2.47 10.43
N ARG A 110 -7.96 2.55 11.07
CA ARG A 110 -9.13 1.72 10.78
C ARG A 110 -10.34 2.62 10.66
N VAL A 111 -10.98 2.59 9.50
CA VAL A 111 -12.15 3.41 9.19
C VAL A 111 -13.31 2.50 8.83
N ARG A 112 -14.43 2.66 9.53
CA ARG A 112 -15.66 1.93 9.24
C ARG A 112 -16.24 2.41 7.90
N LEU A 113 -16.58 1.46 7.04
CA LEU A 113 -17.20 1.72 5.74
C LEU A 113 -18.74 1.71 5.87
N PRO A 114 -19.45 2.44 4.99
CA PRO A 114 -20.92 2.48 5.00
C PRO A 114 -21.58 1.15 4.58
N GLY A 115 -20.83 0.24 3.98
CA GLY A 115 -21.30 -1.06 3.50
C GLY A 115 -20.18 -1.88 2.87
N ASN A 116 -20.54 -2.92 2.11
CA ASN A 116 -19.57 -3.70 1.34
C ASN A 116 -18.92 -2.81 0.27
N PRO A 117 -17.59 -2.61 0.29
CA PRO A 117 -16.90 -1.75 -0.69
C PRO A 117 -16.82 -2.35 -2.10
N VAL A 118 -17.16 -3.63 -2.28
CA VAL A 118 -17.19 -4.29 -3.59
C VAL A 118 -18.58 -4.12 -4.19
N ILE A 119 -18.71 -3.15 -5.09
CA ILE A 119 -19.94 -2.68 -5.75
C ILE A 119 -20.00 -3.15 -7.23
N GLY A 120 -18.90 -3.67 -7.80
CA GLY A 120 -18.80 -4.10 -9.21
C GLY A 120 -17.80 -5.24 -9.49
N GLU A 121 -17.10 -5.19 -10.63
CA GLU A 121 -16.18 -6.24 -11.12
C GLU A 121 -14.91 -6.46 -10.25
N GLY A 122 -14.80 -5.77 -9.11
CA GLY A 122 -13.79 -5.96 -8.09
C GLY A 122 -12.42 -5.35 -8.39
N LYS A 123 -11.92 -5.37 -9.63
CA LYS A 123 -10.56 -4.86 -9.94
C LYS A 123 -10.44 -3.32 -9.88
N PRO A 124 -11.27 -2.53 -10.60
CA PRO A 124 -11.17 -1.07 -10.57
C PRO A 124 -11.50 -0.48 -9.19
N GLU A 125 -12.32 -1.19 -8.40
CA GLU A 125 -12.81 -0.71 -7.11
C GLU A 125 -11.86 -0.94 -5.94
N ASN A 126 -10.77 -1.69 -6.16
CA ASN A 126 -9.74 -1.88 -5.15
C ASN A 126 -9.30 -0.53 -4.57
N GLN A 127 -9.04 0.46 -5.42
CA GLN A 127 -8.53 1.76 -4.99
C GLN A 127 -9.54 2.59 -4.17
N ASN A 128 -10.86 2.35 -4.32
CA ASN A 128 -11.91 3.19 -3.73
C ASN A 128 -11.86 3.21 -2.19
N HIS A 129 -11.59 2.06 -1.56
CA HIS A 129 -11.55 2.01 -0.09
C HIS A 129 -10.26 2.63 0.48
N ALA A 130 -9.20 2.70 -0.33
CA ALA A 130 -7.88 3.16 0.09
C ALA A 130 -7.70 4.68 -0.08
N ILE A 131 -8.49 5.32 -0.95
CA ILE A 131 -8.38 6.75 -1.25
C ILE A 131 -8.50 7.65 -0.01
N ILE A 132 -9.26 7.24 1.01
CA ILE A 132 -9.41 7.97 2.27
C ILE A 132 -8.08 8.16 3.03
N PHE A 133 -7.07 7.35 2.72
CA PHE A 133 -5.75 7.38 3.32
C PHE A 133 -4.72 8.17 2.51
N SER A 134 -5.03 8.58 1.29
CA SER A 134 -4.13 9.42 0.51
C SER A 134 -4.20 10.88 0.98
N ARG A 135 -3.07 11.57 0.86
CA ARG A 135 -2.89 12.99 1.16
C ARG A 135 -1.92 13.56 0.14
N GLY A 136 -2.02 14.85 -0.14
CA GLY A 136 -1.21 15.54 -1.13
C GLY A 136 -2.06 16.33 -2.12
N GLU A 137 -1.39 17.13 -2.95
CA GLU A 137 -2.01 17.98 -3.96
C GLU A 137 -2.46 17.17 -5.18
N PHE A 138 -1.71 16.12 -5.53
CA PHE A 138 -1.96 15.26 -6.68
C PHE A 138 -2.15 13.81 -6.24
N LEU A 139 -3.13 13.13 -6.83
CA LEU A 139 -3.39 11.71 -6.63
C LEU A 139 -3.33 11.00 -7.99
N GLN A 140 -2.46 10.01 -8.10
CA GLN A 140 -2.39 9.12 -9.26
C GLN A 140 -2.79 7.71 -8.84
N THR A 141 -3.64 7.09 -9.64
CA THR A 141 -3.99 5.68 -9.49
C THR A 141 -3.29 4.87 -10.58
N ILE A 142 -2.72 3.73 -10.20
CA ILE A 142 -1.93 2.87 -11.07
C ILE A 142 -2.48 1.46 -10.97
N ASP A 143 -2.69 0.80 -12.11
CA ASP A 143 -3.08 -0.60 -12.14
C ASP A 143 -1.87 -1.47 -11.80
N MET A 144 -2.08 -2.49 -10.98
CA MET A 144 -1.01 -3.36 -10.48
C MET A 144 -0.42 -4.30 -11.54
N ASN A 145 -0.89 -4.26 -12.78
CA ASN A 145 -0.25 -4.91 -13.92
C ASN A 145 0.65 -3.95 -14.73
N GLN A 146 0.70 -2.66 -14.38
CA GLN A 146 1.67 -1.72 -14.93
C GLN A 146 2.99 -1.86 -14.17
N GLU A 147 4.09 -2.00 -14.89
CA GLU A 147 5.37 -2.39 -14.30
C GLU A 147 6.23 -1.17 -13.95
N GLY A 148 5.95 -0.01 -14.57
CA GLY A 148 6.53 1.27 -14.19
C GLY A 148 8.02 1.39 -14.51
N TYR A 149 8.54 0.53 -15.40
CA TYR A 149 9.91 0.61 -15.88
C TYR A 149 10.06 1.75 -16.89
N PHE A 150 11.26 2.35 -16.94
CA PHE A 150 11.57 3.41 -17.90
C PHE A 150 11.32 2.96 -19.36
N GLU A 151 11.59 1.69 -19.64
CA GLU A 151 11.36 1.04 -20.93
C GLU A 151 9.87 0.99 -21.32
N GLU A 152 8.95 1.03 -20.34
CA GLU A 152 7.50 1.12 -20.59
C GLU A 152 7.09 2.55 -20.98
N ALA A 153 7.79 3.57 -20.47
CA ALA A 153 7.57 4.97 -20.86
C ALA A 153 8.10 5.32 -22.26
N MET A 154 8.88 4.41 -22.87
CA MET A 154 9.38 4.54 -24.25
C MET A 154 8.60 3.72 -25.29
N LYS A 155 7.52 3.03 -24.88
CA LYS A 155 6.58 2.37 -25.80
C LYS A 155 5.55 3.37 -26.32
#